data_AF-A0A537X2M5-F1
#
_entry.id   AF-A0A537X2M5-F1
#
_cell.length_a   1.000
_cell.length_b   1.000
_cell.length_c   1.000
_cell.angle_alpha   90.00
_cell.angle_beta   90.00
_cell.angle_gamma   90.00
#
_symmetry.space_group_name_H-M   'P 1'
#
loop_
_entity.id
_entity.type
_entity.pdbx_description
1 polymer ?
#
loop_
_entity_poly.entity_id
_entity_poly.type
_entity_poly.pdbx_seq_one_letter_code
_entity_poly.pdbx_strand_id
1 'polypeptide(L)' 'MHAKVVVADDEVLTGSFNCSRNGESNAENILHATAEPIAERFAAFADAVAARYAASPDLSRRNSRL' A
#
# COMPACT_ATOMS: atom_id res chain seq x y z
N MET A 1 -4.13 -4.57 -7.30
CA MET A 1 -3.54 -4.29 -5.97
C MET A 1 -4.67 -4.01 -5.00
N HIS A 2 -5.00 -4.94 -4.09
CA HIS A 2 -6.09 -4.78 -3.11
C HIS A 2 -5.59 -4.57 -1.67
N ALA A 3 -4.32 -4.87 -1.40
CA ALA A 3 -3.70 -4.65 -0.11
C ALA A 3 -3.57 -3.15 0.17
N LYS A 4 -4.00 -2.72 1.37
CA LYS A 4 -3.75 -1.39 1.93
C LYS A 4 -2.84 -1.59 3.14
N VAL A 5 -1.61 -1.10 3.02
CA VAL A 5 -0.55 -1.35 3.99
C VAL A 5 0.30 -0.08 4.08
N VAL A 6 0.63 0.31 5.30
CA VAL A 6 1.72 1.24 5.62
C VAL A 6 2.65 0.52 6.59
N VAL A 7 3.94 0.54 6.30
CA VAL A 7 5.00 0.10 7.21
C VAL A 7 5.78 1.35 7.62
N ALA A 8 5.99 1.54 8.91
CA ALA A 8 6.79 2.63 9.47
C ALA A 8 7.62 2.08 10.63
N ASP A 9 8.94 2.04 10.43
CA ASP A 9 9.88 1.36 11.34
C ASP A 9 9.38 -0.06 11.68
N ASP A 10 9.17 -0.36 12.96
CA ASP A 10 8.73 -1.67 13.47
C ASP A 10 7.20 -1.83 13.55
N GLU A 11 6.45 -0.93 12.91
CA GLU A 11 4.99 -0.88 12.97
C GLU A 11 4.34 -1.08 11.60
N VAL A 12 3.15 -1.69 11.63
CA VAL A 12 2.30 -1.89 10.46
C VAL A 12 0.90 -1.39 10.70
N LEU A 13 0.39 -0.63 9.73
CA LEU A 13 -1.04 -0.32 9.59
C LEU A 13 -1.58 -1.05 8.36
N THR A 14 -2.62 -1.85 8.53
CA THR A 14 -3.30 -2.53 7.42
C THR A 14 -4.79 -2.71 7.69
N GLY A 15 -5.59 -2.93 6.66
CA GLY A 15 -7.03 -3.14 6.81
C GLY A 15 -7.78 -2.85 5.52
N SER A 16 -9.05 -2.45 5.68
CA SER A 16 -9.90 -2.11 4.55
C SER A 16 -9.81 -0.63 4.15
N PHE A 17 -9.30 0.23 5.04
CA PHE A 17 -9.20 1.69 4.82
C PHE A 17 -8.45 2.05 3.53
N ASN A 18 -9.09 2.89 2.71
CA ASN A 18 -8.52 3.48 1.51
C ASN A 18 -8.23 4.96 1.76
N CYS A 19 -7.00 5.42 1.48
CA CYS A 19 -6.64 6.84 1.55
C CYS A 19 -7.36 7.64 0.45
N SER A 20 -8.59 8.04 0.74
CA SER A 20 -9.53 8.63 -0.20
C SER A 20 -10.55 9.48 0.56
N ARG A 21 -11.23 10.39 -0.15
CA ARG A 21 -12.26 11.26 0.45
C ARG A 21 -13.34 10.49 1.22
N ASN A 22 -13.73 9.31 0.73
CA ASN A 22 -14.79 8.51 1.35
C ASN A 22 -14.24 7.50 2.37
N GLY A 23 -12.92 7.35 2.48
CA GLY A 23 -12.31 6.41 3.42
C GLY A 23 -12.61 6.77 4.89
N GLU A 24 -12.77 8.06 5.18
CA GLU A 24 -13.11 8.56 6.51
C GLU A 24 -14.60 8.39 6.87
N SER A 25 -15.48 8.32 5.88
CA SER A 25 -16.93 8.19 6.07
C SER A 25 -17.43 6.75 5.98
N ASN A 26 -16.69 5.89 5.29
CA ASN A 26 -17.03 4.49 5.13
C ASN A 26 -16.76 3.72 6.43
N ALA A 27 -17.47 2.60 6.62
CA ALA A 27 -17.19 1.65 7.69
C ALA A 27 -15.94 0.82 7.34
N GLU A 28 -14.77 1.46 7.40
CA GLU A 28 -13.47 0.85 7.15
C GLU A 28 -12.74 0.56 8.46
N ASN A 29 -11.90 -0.47 8.48
CA ASN A 29 -11.07 -0.78 9.62
C ASN A 29 -9.58 -0.54 9.34
N ILE A 30 -8.85 -0.25 10.41
CA ILE A 30 -7.39 -0.28 10.46
C ILE A 30 -7.00 -1.20 11.63
N LEU A 31 -6.10 -2.13 11.36
CA LEU A 31 -5.35 -2.90 12.34
C LEU A 31 -3.96 -2.27 12.43
N HIS A 32 -3.58 -1.91 13.66
CA HIS A 32 -2.24 -1.44 14.00
C HIS A 32 -1.50 -2.54 14.75
N ALA A 33 -0.36 -2.98 14.22
CA ALA A 33 0.51 -3.97 14.84
C ALA A 33 1.88 -3.36 15.11
N THR A 34 2.32 -3.42 16.37
CA THR A 34 3.61 -2.90 16.86
C THR A 34 4.56 -4.07 17.16
N ALA A 35 4.98 -4.76 16.11
CA ALA A 35 5.81 -5.96 16.23
C ALA A 35 6.76 -6.05 15.05
N GLU A 36 8.06 -5.86 15.32
CA GLU A 36 9.16 -5.90 14.35
C GLU A 36 9.07 -7.10 13.40
N PRO A 37 8.91 -8.37 13.84
CA PRO A 37 8.86 -9.51 12.92
C PRO A 37 7.65 -9.51 11.98
N ILE A 38 6.59 -8.78 12.32
CA ILE A 38 5.42 -8.60 11.45
C ILE A 38 5.73 -7.47 10.46
N ALA A 39 6.24 -6.33 10.94
CA ALA A 39 6.61 -5.20 10.10
C ALA A 39 7.60 -5.60 9.00
N GLU A 40 8.64 -6.38 9.33
CA GLU A 40 9.62 -6.91 8.37
C GLU A 40 8.97 -7.71 7.23
N ARG A 41 7.99 -8.56 7.55
CA ARG A 41 7.28 -9.37 6.53
C ARG A 41 6.48 -8.51 5.57
N PHE A 42 5.83 -7.46 6.08
CA PHE A 42 5.08 -6.52 5.26
C PHE A 42 5.99 -5.60 4.44
N ALA A 43 7.15 -5.20 4.98
CA ALA A 43 8.17 -4.45 4.25
C ALA A 43 8.69 -5.27 3.06
N ALA A 44 9.07 -6.53 3.28
CA ALA A 44 9.52 -7.43 2.21
C ALA A 44 8.45 -7.63 1.12
N PHE A 45 7.17 -7.71 1.51
CA PHE A 45 6.07 -7.74 0.55
C PHE A 45 5.97 -6.45 -0.27
N ALA A 46 6.08 -5.28 0.36
CA ALA A 46 6.05 -3.99 -0.31
C ALA A 46 7.22 -3.84 -1.29
N ASP A 47 8.42 -4.27 -0.92
CA ASP A 47 9.61 -4.26 -1.77
C ASP A 47 9.42 -5.17 -3.00
N ALA A 48 8.87 -6.37 -2.83
CA ALA A 48 8.59 -7.28 -3.93
C ALA A 48 7.57 -6.69 -4.93
N VAL A 49 6.54 -6.00 -4.42
CA VAL A 49 5.58 -5.27 -5.24
C VAL A 49 6.27 -4.11 -5.98
N ALA A 50 7.07 -3.31 -5.28
CA ALA A 50 7.79 -2.18 -5.86
C ALA A 50 8.73 -2.64 -6.98
N ALA A 51 9.53 -3.68 -6.75
CA ALA A 51 10.42 -4.26 -7.74
C ALA A 51 9.67 -4.74 -9.00
N ARG A 52 8.49 -5.35 -8.82
CA ARG A 52 7.65 -5.83 -9.94
C ARG A 52 7.17 -4.68 -10.83
N TYR A 53 6.85 -3.52 -10.27
CA TYR A 53 6.34 -2.38 -11.02
C TYR A 53 7.42 -1.37 -11.43
N ALA A 54 8.58 -1.39 -10.79
CA ALA A 54 9.76 -0.60 -11.20
C ALA A 54 10.25 -0.98 -12.61
N ALA A 55 10.06 -2.24 -13.03
CA ALA A 55 10.44 -2.73 -14.35
C ALA A 55 9.51 -2.26 -15.50
N SER A 56 8.41 -1.55 -15.22
CA SER A 56 7.48 -1.06 -16.24
C SER A 56 7.43 0.47 -16.31
N PRO A 57 8.39 1.13 -17.00
CA PRO A 57 8.27 2.54 -17.33
C PRO A 57 7.66 2.74 -18.72
N ASP A 58 6.48 2.14 -19.02
CA ASP A 58 5.70 2.67 -20.15
C ASP A 58 4.78 3.80 -19.67
N LEU A 59 5.40 4.96 -19.45
CA LEU A 59 4.70 6.22 -19.19
C LEU A 59 4.19 6.89 -20.48
N SER A 60 4.37 6.27 -21.67
CA SER A 60 4.00 6.87 -22.96
C SER A 60 2.48 6.92 -23.21
N ARG A 61 1.66 6.19 -22.43
CA ARG A 61 0.21 6.13 -22.61
C ARG A 61 -0.60 7.25 -21.94
N ARG A 62 0.04 8.27 -21.36
CA ARG A 62 -0.69 9.31 -20.59
C ARG A 62 -1.26 10.49 -21.40
N ASN A 63 -0.99 10.63 -22.69
CA ASN A 63 -1.56 11.71 -23.52
C ASN A 63 -2.13 11.21 -24.86
N SER A 64 -3.29 10.56 -24.88
CA SER A 64 -4.04 10.36 -26.14
C SER A 64 -5.57 10.42 -26.02
N ARG A 65 -6.09 11.27 -25.12
CA ARG A 65 -7.49 11.71 -25.18
C ARG A 65 -7.60 13.18 -24.82
N LEU A 66 -7.27 14.02 -25.80
CA LEU A 66 -8.01 15.24 -26.10
C LEU A 66 -8.60 15.05 -27.50
#